data_AF-A0A0N9HQY6-F1
#
_entry.id   AF-A0A0N9HQY6-F1
#
_cell.length_a   1.000
_cell.length_b   1.000
_cell.length_c   1.000
_cell.angle_alpha   90.00
_cell.angle_beta   90.00
_cell.angle_gamma   90.00
#
_symmetry.space_group_name_H-M   'P 1'
#
loop_
_entity.id
_entity.type
_entity.pdbx_description
1 polymer ?
#
loop_
_entity_poly.entity_id
_entity_poly.type
_entity_poly.pdbx_seq_one_letter_code
_entity_poly.pdbx_strand_id
1 'polypeptide(L)'
;MPCFPSSHARTRTQPSSSPILSHPALPPPPNKRFSSTRSHHFAMDIDNRMRLDILACQTAFLRSVGGPREDLAFADRWEATLSRFGAALADGSLTLETISICRIVAQRLAVVSSGLCQSQQAAERIVEGAEEQSRKLLESKAKALPRSFNSDAAHDVSGRPVPSAPNDLLAPYRRWFLDHFAHPYLTSADK
;
A
#
# COMPACT_ATOMS: atom_id res chain seq x y z
N MET A 1 6.66 33.52 -21.21
CA MET A 1 5.94 34.80 -21.41
C MET A 1 4.55 34.68 -20.80
N PRO A 2 4.12 35.64 -19.96
CA PRO A 2 2.78 35.67 -19.40
C PRO A 2 1.83 36.45 -20.32
N CYS A 3 0.70 35.88 -20.71
CA CYS A 3 -0.42 36.59 -21.35
C CYS A 3 -1.75 35.89 -21.01
N PHE A 4 -2.39 36.27 -19.91
CA PHE A 4 -3.86 36.49 -19.92
C PHE A 4 -4.05 37.98 -20.31
N PRO A 5 -5.20 38.49 -20.81
CA PRO A 5 -6.57 37.94 -20.75
C PRO A 5 -7.39 38.15 -22.05
N SER A 6 -8.66 37.73 -22.09
CA SER A 6 -9.75 38.63 -22.52
C SER A 6 -11.14 38.09 -22.19
N SER A 7 -11.87 38.90 -21.44
CA SER A 7 -13.30 38.86 -21.23
C SER A 7 -14.07 38.96 -22.54
N HIS A 8 -15.15 38.20 -22.69
CA HIS A 8 -16.34 38.71 -23.39
C HIS A 8 -17.62 38.26 -22.71
N ALA A 9 -18.25 39.25 -22.08
CA ALA A 9 -19.65 39.27 -21.73
C ALA A 9 -20.51 39.07 -22.98
N ARG A 10 -21.50 38.18 -22.91
CA ARG A 10 -22.67 38.23 -23.79
C ARG A 10 -23.94 38.18 -22.97
N THR A 11 -24.43 39.38 -22.75
CA THR A 11 -25.78 39.79 -22.37
C THR A 11 -26.81 39.28 -23.40
N ARG A 12 -28.08 39.22 -22.96
CA ARG A 12 -29.33 39.32 -23.75
C ARG A 12 -29.85 37.99 -24.34
N THR A 13 -31.12 37.59 -24.27
CA THR A 13 -32.38 38.24 -23.83
C THR A 13 -33.44 37.16 -23.62
N GLN A 14 -34.33 37.34 -22.64
CA GLN A 14 -35.62 36.66 -22.59
C GLN A 14 -36.58 37.17 -23.67
N PRO A 15 -37.50 36.32 -24.15
CA PRO A 15 -38.87 36.69 -24.49
C PRO A 15 -39.82 36.16 -23.39
N SER A 16 -40.44 37.06 -22.63
CA SER A 16 -41.79 37.59 -22.82
C SER A 16 -42.92 36.62 -22.45
N SER A 17 -43.60 36.99 -21.38
CA SER A 17 -44.85 36.48 -20.86
C SER A 17 -45.97 36.48 -21.91
N SER A 18 -46.79 35.42 -21.91
CA SER A 18 -48.16 35.47 -22.41
C SER A 18 -49.12 35.28 -21.24
N PRO A 19 -50.10 36.18 -21.06
CA PRO A 19 -51.17 36.01 -20.07
C PRO A 19 -52.49 35.56 -20.74
N ILE A 20 -53.40 35.10 -19.87
CA ILE A 20 -54.86 35.01 -20.01
C ILE A 20 -55.43 33.81 -20.77
N LEU A 21 -56.08 32.89 -20.03
CA LEU A 21 -57.53 32.65 -20.13
C LEU A 21 -57.99 31.64 -19.07
N SER A 22 -58.54 32.19 -18.00
CA SER A 22 -59.29 31.50 -16.97
C SER A 22 -60.63 31.01 -17.55
N HIS A 23 -60.81 29.69 -17.63
CA HIS A 23 -62.12 29.07 -17.74
C HIS A 23 -62.38 28.24 -16.48
N PRO A 24 -63.38 28.58 -15.65
CA PRO A 24 -63.86 27.71 -14.60
C PRO A 24 -65.00 26.85 -15.17
N ALA A 25 -64.92 25.52 -15.03
CA ALA A 25 -66.05 24.62 -14.75
C ALA A 25 -65.73 23.18 -15.17
N LEU A 26 -64.85 22.50 -14.43
CA LEU A 26 -64.96 21.05 -14.23
C LEU A 26 -64.42 20.70 -12.84
N PRO A 27 -65.20 19.99 -11.99
CA PRO A 27 -64.68 19.50 -10.71
C PRO A 27 -63.55 18.50 -10.95
N PRO A 28 -62.37 18.67 -10.33
CA PRO A 28 -61.31 17.68 -10.44
C PRO A 28 -61.76 16.36 -9.80
N PRO A 29 -61.51 15.20 -10.44
CA PRO A 29 -61.77 13.90 -9.82
C PRO A 29 -60.94 13.74 -8.54
N PRO A 30 -61.42 12.99 -7.55
CA PRO A 30 -60.75 12.82 -6.28
C PRO A 30 -59.37 12.16 -6.47
N ASN A 31 -58.33 12.97 -6.28
CA ASN A 31 -56.98 12.62 -5.84
C ASN A 31 -56.56 11.15 -5.99
N LYS A 32 -56.18 10.73 -7.20
CA LYS A 32 -55.17 9.68 -7.34
C LYS A 32 -53.80 10.31 -7.14
N ARG A 33 -53.34 10.33 -5.89
CA ARG A 33 -51.98 10.73 -5.52
C ARG A 33 -50.98 9.75 -6.15
N PHE A 34 -50.54 10.01 -7.37
CA PHE A 34 -49.33 9.40 -7.91
C PHE A 34 -48.12 10.17 -7.39
N SER A 35 -47.82 9.99 -6.10
CA SER A 35 -46.58 10.48 -5.48
C SER A 35 -45.55 9.35 -5.46
N SER A 36 -45.06 8.95 -6.63
CA SER A 36 -44.00 7.92 -6.78
C SER A 36 -42.63 8.52 -7.12
N THR A 37 -42.57 9.76 -7.60
CA THR A 37 -41.32 10.39 -8.06
C THR A 37 -40.26 10.57 -6.96
N ARG A 38 -40.66 10.76 -5.69
CA ARG A 38 -39.69 10.92 -4.59
C ARG A 38 -38.85 9.66 -4.36
N SER A 39 -39.45 8.48 -4.43
CA SER A 39 -38.75 7.20 -4.16
C SER A 39 -37.62 6.95 -5.15
N HIS A 40 -37.83 7.32 -6.41
CA HIS A 40 -36.85 7.05 -7.47
C HIS A 40 -35.61 7.95 -7.37
N HIS A 41 -35.78 9.20 -6.92
CA HIS A 41 -34.65 10.10 -6.70
C HIS A 41 -33.78 9.68 -5.51
N PHE A 42 -34.37 9.24 -4.41
CA PHE A 42 -33.61 8.71 -3.27
C PHE A 42 -32.88 7.41 -3.62
N ALA A 43 -33.51 6.51 -4.38
CA ALA A 43 -32.85 5.28 -4.83
C ALA A 43 -31.66 5.57 -5.75
N MET A 44 -31.79 6.52 -6.68
CA MET A 44 -30.66 6.91 -7.54
C MET A 44 -29.51 7.58 -6.76
N ASP A 45 -29.82 8.32 -5.71
CA ASP A 45 -28.79 8.93 -4.83
C ASP A 45 -28.04 7.85 -4.03
N ILE A 46 -28.76 6.86 -3.47
CA ILE A 46 -28.17 5.72 -2.76
C ILE A 46 -27.32 4.86 -3.70
N ASP A 47 -27.83 4.52 -4.90
CA ASP A 47 -27.10 3.73 -5.89
C ASP A 47 -25.79 4.40 -6.31
N ASN A 48 -25.84 5.70 -6.65
CA ASN A 48 -24.65 6.47 -7.02
C ASN A 48 -23.66 6.55 -5.87
N ARG A 49 -24.13 6.78 -4.64
CA ARG A 49 -23.27 6.82 -3.46
C ARG A 49 -22.57 5.49 -3.21
N MET A 50 -23.30 4.37 -3.30
CA MET A 50 -22.70 3.03 -3.14
C MET A 50 -21.67 2.73 -4.22
N ARG A 51 -21.95 3.10 -5.47
CA ARG A 51 -20.99 2.99 -6.57
C ARG A 51 -19.71 3.77 -6.28
N LEU A 52 -19.83 5.02 -5.81
CA LEU A 52 -18.68 5.85 -5.47
C LEU A 52 -17.89 5.27 -4.28
N ASP A 53 -18.55 4.80 -3.23
CA ASP A 53 -17.90 4.20 -2.06
C ASP A 53 -17.10 2.95 -2.44
N ILE A 54 -17.65 2.08 -3.29
CA ILE A 54 -16.96 0.87 -3.78
C ILE A 54 -15.72 1.24 -4.59
N LEU A 55 -15.83 2.19 -5.51
CA LEU A 55 -14.69 2.63 -6.34
C LEU A 55 -13.64 3.37 -5.50
N ALA A 56 -14.07 4.16 -4.51
CA ALA A 56 -13.17 4.78 -3.55
C ALA A 56 -12.39 3.73 -2.74
N CYS A 57 -13.05 2.65 -2.30
CA CYS A 57 -12.37 1.53 -1.65
C CYS A 57 -11.36 0.85 -2.58
N GLN A 58 -11.73 0.60 -3.85
CA GLN A 58 -10.81 0.01 -4.82
C GLN A 58 -9.56 0.88 -5.01
N THR A 59 -9.72 2.19 -5.18
CA THR A 59 -8.59 3.12 -5.34
C THR A 59 -7.73 3.21 -4.08
N ALA A 60 -8.34 3.21 -2.90
CA ALA A 60 -7.63 3.18 -1.63
C ALA A 60 -6.80 1.89 -1.49
N PHE A 61 -7.37 0.73 -1.82
CA PHE A 61 -6.68 -0.56 -1.81
C PHE A 61 -5.48 -0.58 -2.76
N LEU A 62 -5.65 -0.14 -4.01
CA LEU A 62 -4.55 -0.12 -4.97
C LEU A 62 -3.43 0.83 -4.53
N ARG A 63 -3.78 1.94 -3.87
CA ARG A 63 -2.80 2.86 -3.30
C ARG A 63 -2.05 2.24 -2.13
N SER A 64 -2.73 1.49 -1.26
CA SER A 64 -2.06 0.82 -0.13
C SER A 64 -1.16 -0.32 -0.60
N VAL A 65 -1.53 -1.03 -1.66
CA VAL A 65 -0.68 -2.10 -2.24
C VAL A 65 0.57 -1.53 -2.92
N GLY A 66 0.47 -0.37 -3.58
CA GLY A 66 1.59 0.25 -4.29
C GLY A 66 2.49 1.18 -3.44
N GLY A 67 2.07 1.52 -2.22
CA GLY A 67 2.76 2.49 -1.37
C GLY A 67 3.46 1.83 -0.17
N PRO A 68 4.50 2.47 0.41
CA PRO A 68 5.17 1.97 1.62
C PRO A 68 4.33 2.14 2.89
N ARG A 69 3.10 2.67 2.78
CA ARG A 69 2.24 2.98 3.92
C ARG A 69 1.13 1.96 4.01
N GLU A 70 1.26 1.04 4.96
CA GLU A 70 0.18 0.13 5.34
C GLU A 70 -1.02 0.94 5.86
N ASP A 71 -2.17 0.76 5.21
CA ASP A 71 -3.44 1.33 5.65
C ASP A 71 -4.19 0.29 6.48
N LEU A 72 -3.82 0.17 7.75
CA LEU A 72 -4.40 -0.79 8.69
C LEU A 72 -5.93 -0.62 8.82
N ALA A 73 -6.44 0.58 8.60
CA ALA A 73 -7.87 0.89 8.66
C ALA A 73 -8.62 0.58 7.35
N PHE A 74 -7.95 0.06 6.30
CA PHE A 74 -8.61 -0.29 5.05
C PHE A 74 -9.66 -1.40 5.25
N ALA A 75 -9.31 -2.45 6.01
CA ALA A 75 -10.18 -3.60 6.24
C ALA A 75 -11.52 -3.16 6.87
N ASP A 76 -11.45 -2.36 7.93
CA ASP A 76 -12.64 -1.84 8.63
C ASP A 76 -13.54 -1.01 7.69
N ARG A 77 -12.94 -0.16 6.85
CA ARG A 77 -13.70 0.67 5.90
C ARG A 77 -14.32 -0.17 4.80
N TRP A 78 -13.62 -1.19 4.32
CA TRP A 78 -14.14 -2.11 3.32
C TRP A 78 -15.33 -2.92 3.86
N GLU A 79 -15.20 -3.46 5.07
CA GLU A 79 -16.28 -4.18 5.76
C GLU A 79 -17.51 -3.29 6.01
N ALA A 80 -17.30 -2.07 6.49
CA ALA A 80 -18.38 -1.10 6.69
C ALA A 80 -19.09 -0.77 5.35
N THR A 81 -18.32 -0.62 4.27
CA THR A 81 -18.87 -0.35 2.93
C THR A 81 -19.70 -1.53 2.43
N LEU A 82 -19.21 -2.76 2.56
CA LEU A 82 -19.95 -3.97 2.18
C LEU A 82 -21.20 -4.18 3.04
N SER A 83 -21.15 -3.86 4.33
CA SER A 83 -22.31 -3.92 5.22
C SER A 83 -23.41 -2.94 4.77
N ARG A 84 -23.04 -1.69 4.45
CA ARG A 84 -24.00 -0.70 3.90
C ARG A 84 -24.54 -1.12 2.54
N PHE A 85 -23.68 -1.66 1.68
CA PHE A 85 -24.07 -2.18 0.38
C PHE A 85 -25.07 -3.33 0.52
N GLY A 86 -24.85 -4.27 1.44
CA GLY A 86 -25.75 -5.38 1.72
C GLY A 86 -27.13 -4.92 2.21
N ALA A 87 -27.18 -3.90 3.06
CA ALA A 87 -28.44 -3.28 3.47
C ALA A 87 -29.17 -2.66 2.28
N ALA A 88 -28.49 -1.84 1.47
CA ALA A 88 -29.08 -1.23 0.28
C ALA A 88 -29.55 -2.26 -0.77
N LEU A 89 -28.85 -3.39 -0.86
CA LEU A 89 -29.23 -4.52 -1.71
C LEU A 89 -30.51 -5.20 -1.22
N ALA A 90 -30.61 -5.47 0.09
CA ALA A 90 -31.80 -6.06 0.70
C ALA A 90 -33.03 -5.15 0.53
N ASP A 91 -32.83 -3.84 0.59
CA ASP A 91 -33.87 -2.83 0.36
C ASP A 91 -34.25 -2.66 -1.12
N GLY A 92 -33.60 -3.38 -2.04
CA GLY A 92 -33.85 -3.27 -3.49
C GLY A 92 -33.52 -1.90 -4.08
N SER A 93 -32.68 -1.11 -3.40
CA SER A 93 -32.35 0.27 -3.78
C SER A 93 -31.19 0.37 -4.78
N LEU A 94 -30.60 -0.77 -5.17
CA LEU A 94 -29.43 -0.82 -6.04
C LEU A 94 -29.78 -1.28 -7.45
N THR A 95 -29.11 -0.67 -8.42
CA THR A 95 -29.17 -1.10 -9.82
C THR A 95 -28.31 -2.34 -10.06
N LEU A 96 -28.68 -3.14 -11.07
CA LEU A 96 -27.89 -4.30 -11.50
C LEU A 96 -26.46 -3.93 -11.89
N GLU A 97 -26.26 -2.73 -12.44
CA GLU A 97 -24.94 -2.21 -12.79
C GLU A 97 -24.06 -2.05 -11.55
N THR A 98 -24.56 -1.39 -10.50
CA THR A 98 -23.83 -1.20 -9.24
C THR A 98 -23.51 -2.52 -8.56
N ILE A 99 -24.44 -3.49 -8.62
CA ILE A 99 -24.20 -4.85 -8.13
C ILE A 99 -23.08 -5.54 -8.89
N SER A 100 -23.09 -5.44 -10.22
CA SER A 100 -22.02 -5.99 -11.07
C SER A 100 -20.67 -5.36 -10.76
N ILE A 101 -20.61 -4.02 -10.60
CA ILE A 101 -19.40 -3.29 -10.22
C ILE A 101 -18.87 -3.79 -8.88
N CYS A 102 -19.72 -3.89 -7.84
CA CYS A 102 -19.31 -4.41 -6.54
C CYS A 102 -18.68 -5.79 -6.64
N ARG A 103 -19.31 -6.69 -7.41
CA ARG A 103 -18.79 -8.06 -7.61
C ARG A 103 -17.43 -8.06 -8.30
N ILE A 104 -17.27 -7.29 -9.37
CA ILE A 104 -16.01 -7.19 -10.11
C ILE A 104 -14.90 -6.64 -9.21
N VAL A 105 -15.19 -5.59 -8.44
CA VAL A 105 -14.22 -5.01 -7.50
C VAL A 105 -13.84 -6.00 -6.42
N ALA A 106 -14.81 -6.65 -5.77
CA ALA A 106 -14.55 -7.65 -4.75
C ALA A 106 -13.69 -8.82 -5.27
N GLN A 107 -13.97 -9.30 -6.48
CA GLN A 107 -13.17 -10.34 -7.13
C GLN A 107 -11.72 -9.90 -7.37
N ARG A 108 -11.52 -8.68 -7.87
CA ARG A 108 -10.17 -8.13 -8.10
C ARG A 108 -9.39 -8.00 -6.80
N LEU A 109 -10.02 -7.48 -5.75
CA LEU A 109 -9.43 -7.37 -4.42
C LEU A 109 -9.05 -8.75 -3.85
N ALA A 110 -9.90 -9.76 -4.02
CA ALA A 110 -9.61 -11.13 -3.61
C ALA A 110 -8.41 -11.73 -4.34
N VAL A 111 -8.31 -11.54 -5.66
CA VAL A 111 -7.15 -12.02 -6.45
C VAL A 111 -5.87 -11.36 -5.96
N VAL A 112 -5.85 -10.02 -5.84
CA VAL A 112 -4.64 -9.30 -5.42
C VAL A 112 -4.24 -9.68 -3.99
N SER A 113 -5.18 -9.68 -3.04
CA SER A 113 -4.88 -10.04 -1.64
C SER A 113 -4.38 -11.48 -1.49
N SER A 114 -4.96 -12.43 -2.22
CA SER A 114 -4.49 -13.83 -2.21
C SER A 114 -3.07 -13.95 -2.78
N GLY A 115 -2.76 -13.23 -3.86
CA GLY A 115 -1.43 -13.20 -4.45
C GLY A 115 -0.38 -12.59 -3.51
N LEU A 116 -0.73 -11.49 -2.83
CA LEU A 116 0.13 -10.87 -1.82
C LEU A 116 0.40 -11.83 -0.66
N CYS A 117 -0.63 -12.49 -0.12
CA CYS A 117 -0.48 -13.48 0.94
C CYS A 117 0.43 -14.64 0.52
N GLN A 118 0.27 -15.17 -0.69
CA GLN A 118 1.16 -16.22 -1.22
C GLN A 118 2.60 -15.74 -1.36
N SER A 119 2.80 -14.50 -1.85
CA SER A 119 4.14 -13.91 -2.00
C SER A 119 4.83 -13.70 -0.65
N GLN A 120 4.08 -13.25 0.37
CA GLN A 120 4.58 -13.08 1.72
C GLN A 120 5.02 -14.42 2.31
N GLN A 121 4.18 -15.46 2.22
CA GLN A 121 4.54 -16.80 2.70
C GLN A 121 5.76 -17.37 1.96
N ALA A 122 5.91 -17.09 0.66
CA ALA A 122 7.10 -17.52 -0.08
C ALA A 122 8.36 -16.80 0.40
N ALA A 123 8.28 -15.48 0.65
CA ALA A 123 9.38 -14.70 1.19
C ALA A 123 9.80 -15.19 2.59
N GLU A 124 8.84 -15.45 3.48
CA GLU A 124 9.09 -16.00 4.81
C GLU A 124 9.86 -17.33 4.74
N ARG A 125 9.41 -18.27 3.90
CA ARG A 125 10.10 -19.56 3.71
C ARG A 125 11.53 -19.41 3.18
N ILE A 126 11.78 -18.43 2.31
CA ILE A 126 13.13 -18.16 1.78
C ILE A 126 14.02 -17.65 2.90
N VAL A 127 13.53 -16.72 3.73
CA VAL A 127 14.27 -16.18 4.87
C VAL A 127 14.60 -17.29 5.87
N GLU A 128 13.62 -18.09 6.27
CA GLU A 128 13.83 -19.25 7.15
C GLU A 128 14.87 -20.23 6.59
N GLY A 129 14.78 -20.52 5.28
CA GLY A 129 15.74 -21.38 4.60
C GLY A 129 17.16 -20.80 4.58
N ALA A 130 17.30 -19.49 4.35
CA ALA A 130 18.59 -18.80 4.36
C ALA A 130 19.21 -18.74 5.76
N GLU A 131 18.41 -18.53 6.80
CA GLU A 131 18.85 -18.58 8.20
C GLU A 131 19.36 -19.97 8.57
N GLU A 132 18.63 -21.01 8.20
CA GLU A 132 19.01 -22.40 8.48
C GLU A 132 20.30 -22.80 7.73
N GLN A 133 20.45 -22.39 6.47
CA GLN A 133 21.69 -22.58 5.73
C GLN A 133 22.87 -21.84 6.36
N SER A 134 22.66 -20.60 6.78
CA SER A 134 23.69 -19.79 7.44
C SER A 134 24.13 -20.43 8.77
N ARG A 135 23.18 -20.92 9.56
CA ARG A 135 23.45 -21.67 10.80
C ARG A 135 24.29 -22.92 10.55
N LYS A 136 23.89 -23.74 9.57
CA LYS A 136 24.64 -24.95 9.18
C LYS A 136 26.07 -24.66 8.71
N LEU A 137 26.26 -23.57 7.97
CA LEU A 137 27.58 -23.15 7.52
C LEU A 137 28.46 -22.69 8.69
N LEU A 138 27.92 -21.91 9.62
CA LEU A 138 28.64 -21.49 10.83
C LEU A 138 29.01 -22.67 11.71
N GLU A 139 28.09 -23.63 11.91
CA GLU A 139 28.36 -24.84 12.68
C GLU A 139 29.41 -25.75 12.03
N SER A 140 29.34 -25.94 10.71
CA SER A 140 30.33 -26.76 9.99
C SER A 140 31.71 -26.12 10.01
N LYS A 141 31.80 -24.79 9.86
CA LYS A 141 33.06 -24.04 9.97
C LYS A 141 33.62 -24.04 11.39
N ALA A 142 32.79 -23.95 12.41
CA ALA A 142 33.21 -24.05 13.81
C ALA A 142 33.80 -25.44 14.14
N LYS A 143 33.25 -26.51 13.55
CA LYS A 143 33.78 -27.88 13.69
C LYS A 143 35.05 -28.13 12.87
N ALA A 144 35.21 -27.43 11.76
CA ALA A 144 36.37 -27.58 10.86
C ALA A 144 37.60 -26.75 11.28
N LEU A 145 37.50 -25.86 12.27
CA LEU A 145 38.70 -25.26 12.88
C LEU A 145 39.45 -26.34 13.67
N PRO A 146 40.69 -26.71 13.29
CA PRO A 146 41.51 -27.51 14.16
C PRO A 146 41.75 -26.70 15.44
N ARG A 147 41.49 -27.30 16.60
CA ARG A 147 42.10 -26.88 17.87
C ARG A 147 43.62 -27.07 17.75
N SER A 148 44.30 -26.21 17.01
CA SER A 148 45.74 -26.09 17.04
C SER A 148 46.10 -24.83 17.82
N PHE A 149 45.87 -24.90 19.12
CA PHE A 149 46.60 -24.12 20.10
C PHE A 149 47.42 -25.07 20.97
N ASN A 150 48.13 -26.01 20.33
CA ASN A 150 49.29 -26.60 20.97
C ASN A 150 50.48 -25.75 20.54
N SER A 151 50.75 -24.76 21.39
CA SER A 151 52.07 -24.21 21.63
C SER A 151 53.09 -25.33 21.66
N ASP A 152 53.95 -25.41 20.64
CA ASP A 152 55.34 -25.83 20.81
C ASP A 152 56.16 -25.21 19.68
N ALA A 153 56.48 -23.93 19.87
CA ALA A 153 57.53 -23.25 19.12
C ALA A 153 58.84 -23.41 19.89
N ALA A 154 59.52 -24.54 19.70
CA ALA A 154 60.96 -24.62 19.88
C ALA A 154 61.61 -24.39 18.52
N HIS A 155 61.87 -23.13 18.17
CA HIS A 155 62.93 -22.82 17.21
C HIS A 155 63.61 -21.51 17.58
N ASP A 156 64.77 -21.74 18.19
CA ASP A 156 65.87 -20.84 18.49
C ASP A 156 66.45 -20.26 17.20
N VAL A 157 66.25 -18.96 16.93
CA VAL A 157 67.16 -18.15 16.10
C VAL A 157 67.20 -16.71 16.63
N SER A 158 68.33 -16.42 17.27
CA SER A 158 68.83 -15.11 17.66
C SER A 158 68.64 -14.02 16.60
N GLY A 159 67.89 -12.97 16.94
CA GLY A 159 67.77 -11.76 16.14
C GLY A 159 67.15 -10.59 16.93
N ARG A 160 68.02 -9.83 17.61
CA ARG A 160 67.88 -8.42 18.07
C ARG A 160 66.51 -7.97 18.67
N PRO A 161 66.44 -7.55 19.95
CA PRO A 161 65.19 -7.13 20.56
C PRO A 161 64.77 -5.74 20.04
N VAL A 162 63.64 -5.69 19.33
CA VAL A 162 62.86 -4.46 19.12
C VAL A 162 61.92 -4.35 20.33
N PRO A 163 61.75 -3.17 20.95
CA PRO A 163 60.91 -3.04 22.14
C PRO A 163 59.45 -3.43 21.82
N SER A 164 59.03 -4.54 22.41
CA SER A 164 57.67 -5.07 22.32
C SER A 164 56.71 -4.08 22.97
N ALA A 165 55.87 -3.44 22.15
CA ALA A 165 54.71 -2.73 22.66
C ALA A 165 53.70 -3.77 23.20
N PRO A 166 53.05 -3.53 24.35
CA PRO A 166 52.19 -4.51 25.04
C PRO A 166 50.88 -4.89 24.30
N ASN A 167 50.69 -4.43 23.06
CA ASN A 167 49.49 -4.65 22.25
C ASN A 167 49.70 -5.64 21.09
N ASP A 168 50.82 -6.37 21.06
CA ASP A 168 51.20 -7.25 19.94
C ASP A 168 50.33 -8.53 19.81
N LEU A 169 49.49 -8.82 20.80
CA LEU A 169 48.50 -9.92 20.74
C LEU A 169 47.37 -9.66 19.73
N LEU A 170 47.20 -8.41 19.26
CA LEU A 170 46.24 -8.03 18.23
C LEU A 170 46.87 -7.90 16.83
N ALA A 171 48.18 -8.13 16.70
CA ALA A 171 48.91 -7.92 15.45
C ALA A 171 48.42 -8.78 14.26
N PRO A 172 48.03 -10.05 14.43
CA PRO A 172 47.56 -10.87 13.29
C PRO A 172 46.25 -10.35 12.69
N TYR A 173 45.28 -10.01 13.56
CA TYR A 173 43.99 -9.48 13.11
C TYR A 173 44.14 -8.08 12.49
N ARG A 174 45.01 -7.24 13.07
CA ARG A 174 45.30 -5.90 12.55
C ARG A 174 45.93 -5.95 11.15
N ARG A 175 46.88 -6.86 10.91
CA ARG A 175 47.49 -7.04 9.59
C ARG A 175 46.48 -7.56 8.56
N TRP A 176 45.71 -8.59 8.92
CA TRP A 176 44.66 -9.10 8.04
C TRP A 176 43.64 -8.01 7.69
N PHE A 177 43.19 -7.23 8.67
CA PHE A 177 42.23 -6.15 8.46
C PHE A 177 42.77 -5.05 7.54
N LEU A 178 44.04 -4.65 7.69
CA LEU A 178 44.67 -3.65 6.82
C LEU A 178 44.92 -4.17 5.40
N ASP A 179 45.22 -5.46 5.24
CA ASP A 179 45.42 -6.06 3.92
C ASP A 179 44.11 -6.21 3.14
N HIS A 180 42.96 -6.32 3.83
CA HIS A 180 41.66 -6.59 3.21
C HIS A 180 40.77 -5.35 3.13
N PHE A 181 41.06 -4.30 3.89
CA PHE A 181 40.35 -3.02 3.82
C PHE A 181 41.35 -1.91 3.48
N ALA A 182 41.41 -1.55 2.20
CA ALA A 182 42.30 -0.49 1.72
C ALA A 182 41.99 0.89 2.36
N HIS A 183 40.74 1.11 2.81
CA HIS A 183 40.27 2.37 3.41
C HIS A 183 39.38 2.11 4.64
N PRO A 184 39.96 1.78 5.80
CA PRO A 184 39.18 1.39 6.99
C PRO A 184 38.51 2.57 7.70
N TYR A 185 38.88 3.80 7.37
CA TYR A 185 38.22 5.01 7.83
C TYR A 185 37.95 5.89 6.61
N LEU A 186 36.67 6.19 6.36
CA LEU A 186 36.27 7.25 5.43
C LEU A 186 37.11 8.49 5.75
N THR A 187 37.91 8.94 4.79
CA THR A 187 38.72 10.14 4.96
C THR A 187 37.78 11.32 5.14
N SER A 188 38.20 12.31 5.93
CA SER A 188 37.46 13.55 6.19
C SER A 188 37.19 14.43 4.96
N ALA A 189 37.43 13.91 3.75
CA ALA A 189 37.09 14.51 2.46
C ALA A 189 35.66 14.19 1.99
N ASP A 190 34.94 13.29 2.68
CA ASP A 190 33.51 13.00 2.46
C ASP A 190 32.58 13.80 3.41
N LYS A 191 33.03 14.97 3.88
CA LYS A 191 32.22 15.92 4.66
C LYS A 191 31.88 17.18 3.86
#